data_AF-A0A6H0KMS8-F1
#
_entry.id   AF-A0A6H0KMS8-F1
#
_cell.length_a   1.000
_cell.length_b   1.000
_cell.length_c   1.000
_cell.angle_alpha   90.00
_cell.angle_beta   90.00
_cell.angle_gamma   90.00
#
_symmetry.space_group_name_H-M   'P 1'
#
loop_
_entity.id
_entity.type
_entity.pdbx_description
1 polymer ?
#
loop_
_entity_poly.entity_id
_entity_poly.type
_entity_poly.pdbx_seq_one_letter_code
_entity_poly.pdbx_strand_id
1 'polypeptide(L)'
;MKKRILLLCLLCITLGFTHAQTPIRHITSKVTVHTYDTETTALIKNENLNKAWKPSYIHVISVNPKTNLKAFMRLEKLLTETPMLYNPKNTLIICSDENEKFVREAATGYNILKLPALGSAESMILEGTIRPLIKEDNEPEYDFKFTSERSI
;
A
#
# COMPACT_ATOMS: atom_id res chain seq x y z
N MET A 1 73.68 0.86 18.66
CA MET A 1 73.26 -0.56 18.62
C MET A 1 71.77 -0.58 18.99
N LYS A 2 70.79 -1.15 18.29
CA LYS A 2 70.70 -2.15 17.22
C LYS A 2 69.41 -1.81 16.43
N LYS A 3 69.53 -1.82 15.10
CA LYS A 3 68.43 -1.83 14.12
C LYS A 3 67.43 -2.95 14.45
N ARG A 4 66.11 -2.70 14.33
CA ARG A 4 65.13 -3.63 13.71
C ARG A 4 63.94 -2.86 13.13
N ILE A 5 64.01 -2.73 11.80
CA ILE A 5 62.91 -2.46 10.88
C ILE A 5 61.84 -3.54 11.09
N LEU A 6 60.58 -3.13 11.29
CA LEU A 6 59.44 -4.01 10.98
C LEU A 6 58.48 -3.22 10.09
N LEU A 7 58.78 -3.29 8.80
CA LEU A 7 57.88 -3.00 7.70
C LEU A 7 57.00 -4.25 7.51
N LEU A 8 55.71 -4.13 7.72
CA LEU A 8 54.72 -5.08 7.20
C LEU A 8 53.48 -4.30 6.79
N CYS A 9 53.58 -3.70 5.61
CA CYS A 9 52.45 -3.40 4.76
C CYS A 9 51.76 -4.73 4.41
N LEU A 10 50.63 -5.03 5.06
CA LEU A 10 49.65 -5.93 4.45
C LEU A 10 48.70 -5.08 3.62
N LEU A 11 48.93 -5.11 2.30
CA LEU A 11 47.91 -4.85 1.30
C LEU A 11 46.76 -5.84 1.50
N CYS A 12 45.59 -5.36 1.94
CA CYS A 12 44.32 -6.03 1.67
C CYS A 12 43.66 -5.32 0.49
N ILE A 13 44.11 -5.64 -0.73
CA ILE A 13 43.35 -5.40 -1.95
C ILE A 13 42.55 -6.67 -2.24
N THR A 14 41.34 -6.47 -2.76
CA THR A 14 40.35 -7.46 -3.25
C THR A 14 39.47 -8.03 -2.12
N LEU A 15 38.14 -7.97 -2.16
CA LEU A 15 37.21 -7.80 -3.28
C LEU A 15 36.26 -6.63 -2.99
N GLY A 16 36.23 -5.66 -3.90
CA GLY A 16 35.07 -4.82 -4.07
C GLY A 16 33.91 -5.68 -4.55
N PHE A 17 33.10 -6.19 -3.62
CA PHE A 17 31.69 -6.41 -3.91
C PHE A 17 31.03 -5.04 -3.85
N THR A 18 31.22 -4.26 -4.90
CA THR A 18 30.13 -3.40 -5.35
C THR A 18 29.00 -4.37 -5.64
N HIS A 19 28.10 -4.56 -4.68
CA HIS A 19 26.74 -4.95 -5.03
C HIS A 19 26.26 -3.85 -5.98
N ALA A 20 26.44 -4.10 -7.27
CA ALA A 20 25.50 -3.66 -8.26
C ALA A 20 24.18 -4.27 -7.81
N GLN A 21 23.50 -3.60 -6.88
CA GLN A 21 22.06 -3.60 -6.88
C GLN A 21 21.74 -3.09 -8.28
N THR A 22 21.55 -4.01 -9.24
CA THR A 22 20.62 -3.72 -10.31
C THR A 22 19.40 -3.22 -9.58
N PRO A 23 19.05 -1.92 -9.66
CA PRO A 23 17.78 -1.50 -9.14
C PRO A 23 16.80 -2.37 -9.91
N ILE A 24 16.19 -3.33 -9.21
CA ILE A 24 15.02 -4.01 -9.71
C ILE A 24 14.13 -2.84 -10.09
N ARG A 25 13.94 -2.67 -11.40
CA ARG A 25 12.99 -1.71 -11.93
C ARG A 25 11.63 -2.23 -11.47
N HIS A 26 11.28 -1.97 -10.22
CA HIS A 26 9.90 -1.77 -9.85
C HIS A 26 9.47 -0.70 -10.83
N ILE A 27 8.66 -1.10 -11.80
CA ILE A 27 7.87 -0.18 -12.59
C ILE A 27 7.00 0.49 -11.54
N THR A 28 7.52 1.58 -10.97
CA THR A 28 6.79 2.50 -10.13
C THR A 28 5.78 3.10 -11.08
N SER A 29 4.61 2.45 -11.22
CA SER A 29 3.40 3.21 -11.48
C SER A 29 3.47 4.34 -10.47
N LYS A 30 3.66 5.58 -10.93
CA LYS A 30 3.71 6.74 -10.04
C LYS A 30 2.35 6.82 -9.36
N VAL A 31 2.24 6.21 -8.19
CA VAL A 31 1.04 6.29 -7.38
C VAL A 31 1.18 7.58 -6.60
N THR A 32 0.63 8.65 -7.16
CA THR A 32 0.53 9.90 -6.42
C THR A 32 -0.71 9.77 -5.54
N VAL A 33 -0.48 9.62 -4.24
CA VAL A 33 -1.51 9.69 -3.21
C VAL A 33 -1.30 10.99 -2.46
N HIS A 34 -2.22 11.95 -2.61
CA HIS A 34 -2.20 13.19 -1.84
C HIS A 34 -3.24 13.11 -0.72
N THR A 35 -2.79 13.17 0.53
CA THR A 35 -3.64 13.23 1.72
C THR A 35 -3.79 14.67 2.19
N TYR A 36 -5.01 15.12 2.46
CA TYR A 36 -5.26 16.45 3.03
C TYR A 36 -5.12 16.43 4.56
N ASP A 37 -4.88 17.61 5.17
CA ASP A 37 -4.71 17.80 6.63
C ASP A 37 -5.90 17.31 7.47
N THR A 38 -7.10 17.19 6.89
CA THR A 38 -8.14 16.32 7.43
C THR A 38 -7.93 14.95 6.82
N GLU A 39 -7.45 13.98 7.61
CA GLU A 39 -7.06 12.59 7.27
C GLU A 39 -8.15 11.72 6.61
N THR A 40 -9.20 12.36 6.12
CA THR A 40 -10.42 11.81 5.58
C THR A 40 -10.41 11.68 4.07
N THR A 41 -9.42 12.19 3.34
CA THR A 41 -9.44 12.16 1.87
C THR A 41 -8.07 11.86 1.27
N ALA A 42 -8.04 11.03 0.23
CA ALA A 42 -6.88 10.80 -0.61
C ALA A 42 -7.21 10.93 -2.11
N LEU A 43 -6.42 11.69 -2.86
CA LEU A 43 -6.49 11.72 -4.33
C LEU A 43 -5.53 10.70 -4.91
N ILE A 44 -5.97 9.94 -5.91
CA ILE A 44 -5.23 8.78 -6.44
C ILE A 44 -5.12 8.89 -7.95
N LYS A 45 -3.89 8.84 -8.45
CA LYS A 45 -3.58 8.59 -9.86
C LYS A 45 -2.95 7.22 -10.00
N ASN A 46 -3.62 6.27 -10.65
CA ASN A 46 -3.09 4.92 -10.79
C ASN A 46 -3.72 4.11 -11.92
N GLU A 47 -2.89 3.65 -12.85
CA GLU A 47 -3.34 2.82 -13.99
C GLU A 47 -3.92 1.46 -13.59
N ASN A 48 -3.41 0.83 -12.53
CA ASN A 48 -3.92 -0.46 -12.09
C ASN A 48 -5.31 -0.31 -11.45
N LEU A 49 -5.54 0.79 -10.71
CA LEU A 49 -6.87 1.14 -10.23
C LEU A 49 -7.82 1.43 -11.39
N ASN A 50 -7.39 2.18 -12.42
CA ASN A 50 -8.20 2.40 -13.63
C ASN A 50 -8.64 1.07 -14.29
N LYS A 51 -7.74 0.08 -14.37
CA LYS A 51 -8.02 -1.24 -14.95
C LYS A 51 -8.89 -2.12 -14.04
N ALA A 52 -8.69 -2.03 -12.72
CA ALA A 52 -9.40 -2.85 -11.75
C ALA A 52 -10.78 -2.29 -11.37
N TRP A 53 -10.99 -0.99 -11.57
CA TRP A 53 -12.17 -0.25 -11.15
C TRP A 53 -13.46 -0.83 -11.74
N LYS A 54 -14.49 -0.87 -10.90
CA LYS A 54 -15.85 -1.23 -11.28
C LYS A 54 -16.80 -0.25 -10.61
N PRO A 55 -17.83 0.26 -11.31
CA PRO A 55 -18.85 1.11 -10.70
C PRO A 55 -19.59 0.46 -9.52
N SER A 56 -19.54 -0.88 -9.42
CA SER A 56 -20.12 -1.62 -8.30
C SER A 56 -19.31 -1.49 -7.01
N TYR A 57 -18.04 -1.09 -7.05
CA TYR A 57 -17.25 -0.88 -5.85
C TYR A 57 -17.73 0.38 -5.13
N ILE A 58 -18.40 0.14 -4.02
CA ILE A 58 -18.92 1.17 -3.12
C ILE A 58 -17.95 1.31 -1.94
N HIS A 59 -17.45 0.19 -1.42
CA HIS A 59 -16.57 0.15 -0.28
C HIS A 59 -15.12 -0.07 -0.67
N VAL A 60 -14.23 0.63 0.02
CA VAL A 60 -12.79 0.39 -0.01
C VAL A 60 -12.31 0.11 1.40
N ILE A 61 -11.54 -0.96 1.54
CA ILE A 61 -10.80 -1.24 2.77
C ILE A 61 -9.32 -1.10 2.45
N SER A 62 -8.69 -0.10 3.04
CA SER A 62 -7.26 0.18 2.95
C SER A 62 -6.52 -0.43 4.13
N VAL A 63 -5.55 -1.30 3.87
CA VAL A 63 -4.74 -2.00 4.87
C VAL A 63 -3.33 -1.40 4.91
N ASN A 64 -2.98 -0.82 6.05
CA ASN A 64 -1.70 -0.15 6.28
C ASN A 64 -0.56 -1.16 6.48
N PRO A 65 0.66 -0.93 5.95
CA PRO A 65 1.84 -1.78 6.18
C PRO A 65 2.09 -2.20 7.64
N LYS A 66 1.73 -1.36 8.63
CA LYS A 66 1.94 -1.63 10.06
C LYS A 66 0.79 -2.40 10.73
N THR A 67 -0.11 -3.00 9.95
CA THR A 67 -1.26 -3.79 10.45
C THR A 67 -0.78 -5.02 11.23
N ASN A 68 -1.35 -5.24 12.41
CA ASN A 68 -1.04 -6.41 13.23
C ASN A 68 -2.08 -7.53 13.05
N LEU A 69 -1.77 -8.71 13.60
CA LEU A 69 -2.65 -9.89 13.51
C LEU A 69 -4.06 -9.63 14.05
N LYS A 70 -4.19 -8.89 15.15
CA LYS A 70 -5.50 -8.57 15.74
C LYS A 70 -6.37 -7.76 14.78
N ALA A 71 -5.78 -6.83 14.04
CA ALA A 71 -6.49 -6.06 13.03
C ALA A 71 -6.91 -6.93 11.83
N PHE A 72 -6.07 -7.88 11.39
CA PHE A 72 -6.47 -8.86 10.36
C PHE A 72 -7.65 -9.74 10.80
N MET A 73 -7.66 -10.20 12.05
CA MET A 73 -8.81 -10.95 12.60
C MET A 73 -10.09 -10.10 12.62
N ARG A 74 -9.99 -8.80 12.89
CA ARG A 74 -11.14 -7.88 12.82
C ARG A 74 -11.62 -7.69 11.39
N LEU A 75 -10.71 -7.61 10.42
CA LEU A 75 -11.04 -7.54 9.00
C LEU A 75 -11.80 -8.79 8.56
N GLU A 76 -11.28 -9.97 8.85
CA GLU A 76 -11.93 -11.25 8.54
C GLU A 76 -13.33 -11.31 9.15
N LYS A 77 -13.45 -10.95 10.43
CA LYS A 77 -14.73 -10.88 11.14
C LYS A 77 -15.70 -9.92 10.47
N LEU A 78 -15.27 -8.71 10.10
CA LEU A 78 -16.09 -7.72 9.41
C LEU A 78 -16.65 -8.28 8.09
N LEU A 79 -15.77 -8.82 7.25
CA LEU A 79 -16.14 -9.36 5.94
C LEU A 79 -17.05 -10.59 6.04
N THR A 80 -16.91 -11.38 7.10
CA THR A 80 -17.71 -12.60 7.32
C THR A 80 -19.07 -12.31 7.95
N GLU A 81 -19.15 -11.38 8.91
CA GLU A 81 -20.38 -11.12 9.67
C GLU A 81 -21.32 -10.13 8.97
N THR A 82 -20.83 -9.34 8.02
CA THR A 82 -21.63 -8.33 7.31
C THR A 82 -21.64 -8.49 5.78
N PRO A 83 -21.95 -9.69 5.24
CA PRO A 83 -21.83 -9.99 3.81
C PRO A 83 -22.83 -9.23 2.93
N MET A 84 -23.93 -8.75 3.52
CA MET A 84 -24.88 -7.88 2.82
C MET A 84 -24.31 -6.48 2.57
N LEU A 85 -23.40 -6.03 3.44
CA LEU A 85 -22.75 -4.73 3.33
C LEU A 85 -21.45 -4.84 2.52
N TYR A 86 -20.52 -5.69 2.94
CA TYR A 86 -19.27 -5.93 2.23
C TYR A 86 -19.27 -7.28 1.53
N ASN A 87 -19.14 -7.29 0.22
CA ASN A 87 -18.98 -8.51 -0.57
C ASN A 87 -17.98 -8.30 -1.72
N PRO A 88 -17.48 -9.38 -2.33
CA PRO A 88 -16.49 -9.28 -3.42
C PRO A 88 -16.93 -8.45 -4.64
N LYS A 89 -18.23 -8.24 -4.85
CA LYS A 89 -18.75 -7.46 -5.97
C LYS A 89 -18.73 -5.96 -5.69
N ASN A 90 -18.87 -5.55 -4.43
CA ASN A 90 -18.98 -4.14 -4.05
C ASN A 90 -17.84 -3.60 -3.18
N THR A 91 -16.89 -4.44 -2.79
CA THR A 91 -15.78 -4.08 -1.91
C THR A 91 -14.45 -4.32 -2.61
N LEU A 92 -13.61 -3.29 -2.65
CA LEU A 92 -12.22 -3.36 -3.10
C LEU A 92 -11.30 -3.32 -1.88
N ILE A 93 -10.36 -4.27 -1.80
CA ILE A 93 -9.33 -4.26 -0.76
C ILE A 93 -8.06 -3.66 -1.36
N ILE A 94 -7.47 -2.69 -0.66
CA ILE A 94 -6.20 -2.08 -1.02
C ILE A 94 -5.17 -2.47 0.04
N CYS A 95 -4.03 -2.99 -0.39
CA CYS A 95 -2.92 -3.27 0.52
C CYS A 95 -1.57 -3.03 -0.16
N SER A 96 -0.56 -2.82 0.66
CA SER A 96 0.83 -2.86 0.21
C SER A 96 1.32 -4.30 0.04
N ASP A 97 2.50 -4.47 -0.56
CA ASP A 97 3.08 -5.80 -0.81
C ASP A 97 3.36 -6.57 0.49
N GLU A 98 3.71 -5.88 1.59
CA GLU A 98 4.08 -6.51 2.86
C GLU A 98 2.93 -7.32 3.49
N ASN A 99 1.69 -6.89 3.25
CA ASN A 99 0.51 -7.47 3.86
C ASN A 99 -0.26 -8.43 2.95
N GLU A 100 0.16 -8.59 1.69
CA GLU A 100 -0.62 -9.32 0.69
C GLU A 100 -1.06 -10.70 1.18
N LYS A 101 -0.15 -11.47 1.78
CA LYS A 101 -0.45 -12.83 2.26
C LYS A 101 -1.56 -12.82 3.32
N PHE A 102 -1.43 -11.97 4.34
CA PHE A 102 -2.40 -11.86 5.42
C PHE A 102 -3.76 -11.34 4.92
N VAL A 103 -3.74 -10.39 3.98
CA VAL A 103 -4.96 -9.86 3.36
C VAL A 103 -5.66 -10.93 2.52
N ARG A 104 -4.91 -11.76 1.76
CA ARG A 104 -5.50 -12.86 0.99
C ARG A 104 -6.19 -13.88 1.86
N GLU A 105 -5.66 -14.16 3.04
CA GLU A 105 -6.28 -15.04 4.03
C GLU A 105 -7.54 -14.38 4.61
N ALA A 106 -7.42 -13.17 5.16
CA ALA A 106 -8.51 -12.47 5.85
C ALA A 106 -9.67 -12.01 4.93
N ALA A 107 -9.38 -11.73 3.65
CA ALA A 107 -10.34 -11.25 2.65
C ALA A 107 -10.47 -12.24 1.48
N THR A 108 -10.57 -13.53 1.79
CA THR A 108 -10.68 -14.59 0.79
C THR A 108 -11.83 -14.32 -0.19
N GLY A 109 -11.54 -14.34 -1.49
CA GLY A 109 -12.51 -14.10 -2.57
C GLY A 109 -12.73 -12.63 -2.94
N TYR A 110 -12.18 -11.67 -2.20
CA TYR A 110 -12.25 -10.25 -2.54
C TYR A 110 -11.18 -9.88 -3.58
N ASN A 111 -11.47 -8.84 -4.36
CA ASN A 111 -10.47 -8.25 -5.25
C ASN A 111 -9.49 -7.43 -4.42
N ILE A 112 -8.20 -7.76 -4.54
CA ILE A 112 -7.11 -7.09 -3.83
C ILE A 112 -6.29 -6.31 -4.86
N LEU A 113 -6.14 -5.01 -4.63
CA LEU A 113 -5.33 -4.13 -5.44
C LEU A 113 -4.12 -3.64 -4.64
N LYS A 114 -2.95 -3.78 -5.26
CA LYS A 114 -1.69 -3.33 -4.66
C LYS A 114 -1.49 -1.85 -4.87
N LEU A 115 -1.62 -1.07 -3.81
CA LEU A 115 -1.33 0.37 -3.76
C LEU A 115 -0.72 0.72 -2.40
N PRO A 116 -0.01 1.86 -2.27
CA PRO A 116 0.27 2.45 -0.97
C PRO A 116 -1.02 2.57 -0.17
N ALA A 117 -0.93 2.37 1.14
CA ALA A 117 -2.08 2.53 2.01
C ALA A 117 -2.64 3.94 1.91
N LEU A 118 -3.96 4.01 1.84
CA LEU A 118 -4.73 5.25 1.81
C LEU A 118 -5.07 5.68 3.24
N GLY A 119 -4.95 6.98 3.52
CA GLY A 119 -5.33 7.61 4.79
C GLY A 119 -4.22 7.63 5.86
N SER A 120 -4.60 7.89 7.11
CA SER A 120 -3.65 8.12 8.21
C SER A 120 -2.75 6.91 8.51
N ALA A 121 -1.48 7.20 8.79
CA ALA A 121 -0.50 6.20 9.21
C ALA A 121 -0.82 5.57 10.57
N GLU A 122 -1.65 6.22 11.39
CA GLU A 122 -2.04 5.73 12.71
C GLU A 122 -3.11 4.64 12.64
N SER A 123 -3.92 4.64 11.59
CA SER A 123 -4.96 3.63 11.37
C SER A 123 -4.38 2.41 10.66
N MET A 124 -4.59 1.23 11.25
CA MET A 124 -4.14 -0.04 10.67
C MET A 124 -5.01 -0.43 9.48
N ILE A 125 -6.33 -0.35 9.65
CA ILE A 125 -7.30 -0.65 8.60
C ILE A 125 -8.30 0.48 8.56
N LEU A 126 -8.46 1.05 7.37
CA LEU A 126 -9.38 2.14 7.10
C LEU A 126 -10.45 1.66 6.14
N GLU A 127 -11.70 1.90 6.52
CA GLU A 127 -12.83 1.81 5.62
C GLU A 127 -13.15 3.18 5.05
N GLY A 128 -13.54 3.19 3.79
CA GLY A 128 -14.06 4.36 3.14
C GLY A 128 -14.76 4.05 1.82
N THR A 129 -15.00 5.11 1.07
CA THR A 129 -15.57 5.06 -0.28
C THR A 129 -14.54 5.55 -1.28
N ILE A 130 -14.66 5.07 -2.53
CA ILE A 130 -13.86 5.58 -3.64
C ILE A 130 -14.77 5.90 -4.82
N ARG A 131 -14.47 6.99 -5.50
CA ARG A 131 -15.15 7.37 -6.74
C ARG A 131 -14.16 7.92 -7.76
N PRO A 132 -14.44 7.76 -9.06
CA PRO A 132 -13.75 8.52 -10.09
C PRO A 132 -13.91 10.02 -9.84
N LEU A 133 -12.88 10.79 -10.16
CA LEU A 133 -12.96 12.24 -10.22
C LEU A 133 -13.66 12.65 -11.53
N ILE A 134 -14.46 13.70 -11.45
CA ILE A 134 -15.14 14.32 -12.59
C ILE A 134 -14.58 15.72 -12.82
N LYS A 135 -14.90 16.34 -13.97
CA LYS A 135 -14.34 17.65 -14.35
C LYS A 135 -14.62 18.73 -13.31
N GLU A 136 -15.75 18.61 -12.62
CA GLU A 136 -16.23 19.52 -11.59
C GLU A 136 -15.37 19.49 -10.31
N ASP A 137 -14.61 18.41 -10.08
CA ASP A 137 -13.72 18.30 -8.92
C ASP A 137 -12.48 19.21 -9.06
N ASN A 138 -12.18 19.75 -10.26
CA ASN A 138 -11.02 20.61 -10.54
C ASN A 138 -9.64 19.98 -10.22
N GLU A 139 -9.54 18.65 -10.22
CA GLU A 139 -8.31 17.88 -9.93
C GLU A 139 -7.87 17.02 -11.14
N PRO A 140 -7.50 17.63 -12.29
CA PRO A 140 -7.27 16.89 -13.54
C PRO A 140 -6.03 15.99 -13.52
N GLU A 141 -5.19 16.10 -12.50
CA GLU A 141 -4.01 15.24 -12.33
C GLU A 141 -4.40 13.84 -11.82
N TYR A 142 -5.51 13.72 -11.12
CA TYR A 142 -5.90 12.50 -10.39
C TYR A 142 -7.10 11.82 -11.04
N ASP A 143 -7.18 10.50 -10.87
CA ASP A 143 -8.24 9.68 -11.48
C ASP A 143 -9.36 9.38 -10.48
N PHE A 144 -9.03 9.25 -9.19
CA PHE A 144 -9.98 8.87 -8.14
C PHE A 144 -9.82 9.70 -6.87
N LYS A 145 -10.91 9.77 -6.11
CA LYS A 145 -10.97 10.29 -4.75
C LYS A 145 -11.42 9.18 -3.81
N PHE A 146 -10.59 8.88 -2.82
CA PHE A 146 -10.95 8.08 -1.66
C PHE A 146 -11.36 9.00 -0.51
N THR A 147 -12.41 8.62 0.21
CA THR A 147 -12.87 9.30 1.43
C THR A 147 -12.92 8.27 2.56
N SER A 148 -12.15 8.48 3.63
CA SER A 148 -12.19 7.61 4.81
C SER A 148 -13.41 7.91 5.67
N GLU A 149 -13.98 6.86 6.26
CA GLU A 149 -15.21 6.92 7.03
C GLU A 149 -15.01 6.42 8.45
N ARG A 150 -14.28 5.30 8.61
CA ARG A 150 -13.97 4.73 9.93
C ARG A 150 -12.72 3.87 9.93
N SER A 151 -12.07 3.79 11.09
CA SER A 151 -10.98 2.84 11.37
C SER A 151 -11.52 1.60 12.08
N ILE A 152 -10.90 0.44 11.83
CA ILE A 152 -11.30 -0.89 12.35
C ILE A 152 -10.25 -1.44 13.34
#